data_AF-A0A366D6C9-F1
#
_entry.id   AF-A0A366D6C9-F1
#
_cell.length_a   1.000
_cell.length_b   1.000
_cell.length_c   1.000
_cell.angle_alpha   90.00
_cell.angle_beta   90.00
_cell.angle_gamma   90.00
#
_symmetry.space_group_name_H-M   'P 1'
#
loop_
_entity.id
_entity.type
_entity.pdbx_description
1 polymer ?
#
loop_
_entity_poly.entity_id
_entity_poly.type
_entity_poly.pdbx_seq_one_letter_code
_entity_poly.pdbx_strand_id
1 'polypeptide(L)'
;MTAIPIGELAHHAARAKALVESGETVDIIERGEVVARIVPVDPTHDRRVRSAAVGHRRPAFGGRPDLLTEVRRRIANEPIDAGRVNAALRELRDGERY
;
A
#
# COMPACT_ATOMS: atom_id res chain seq x y z
N MET A 1 -5.21 -0.02 -4.52
CA MET A 1 -5.29 0.90 -5.68
C MET A 1 -6.39 0.36 -6.55
N THR A 2 -7.47 1.12 -6.68
CA THR A 2 -8.65 0.73 -7.46
C THR A 2 -8.64 1.52 -8.75
N ALA A 3 -8.92 0.86 -9.88
CA ALA A 3 -9.08 1.50 -11.17
C ALA A 3 -10.55 1.43 -11.61
N ILE A 4 -11.09 2.52 -12.16
CA ILE A 4 -12.46 2.61 -12.66
C ILE A 4 -12.44 3.18 -14.09
N PRO A 5 -13.08 2.54 -15.08
CA PRO A 5 -13.21 3.11 -16.42
C PRO A 5 -13.94 4.45 -16.42
N ILE A 6 -13.51 5.41 -17.24
CA ILE A 6 -14.13 6.75 -17.33
C ILE A 6 -15.64 6.67 -17.62
N GLY A 7 -16.06 5.74 -18.48
CA GLY A 7 -17.47 5.52 -18.80
C GLY A 7 -18.30 4.92 -17.65
N GLU A 8 -17.66 4.27 -16.69
CA GLU A 8 -18.31 3.66 -15.53
C GLU A 8 -18.25 4.54 -14.27
N LEU A 9 -17.44 5.59 -14.28
CA LEU A 9 -17.22 6.46 -13.13
C LEU A 9 -18.53 7.05 -12.58
N ALA A 10 -19.44 7.49 -13.46
CA ALA A 10 -20.73 8.02 -13.03
C ALA A 10 -21.58 6.98 -12.29
N HIS A 11 -21.57 5.72 -12.75
CA HIS A 11 -22.30 4.63 -12.12
C HIS A 11 -21.69 4.19 -10.79
N HIS A 12 -20.36 4.35 -10.65
CA HIS A 12 -19.61 3.98 -9.45
C HIS A 12 -19.21 5.17 -8.57
N ALA A 13 -19.81 6.35 -8.77
CA ALA A 13 -19.42 7.58 -8.08
C ALA A 13 -19.49 7.47 -6.55
N ALA A 14 -20.57 6.87 -6.01
CA ALA A 14 -20.72 6.66 -4.58
C ALA A 14 -19.63 5.74 -4.00
N ARG A 15 -19.26 4.68 -4.74
CA ARG A 15 -18.18 3.77 -4.35
C ARG A 15 -16.82 4.45 -4.42
N ALA A 16 -16.56 5.21 -5.48
CA ALA A 16 -15.33 5.97 -5.64
C ALA A 16 -15.15 6.98 -4.50
N LYS A 17 -16.23 7.69 -4.12
CA LYS A 17 -16.25 8.59 -2.97
C LYS A 17 -15.92 7.86 -1.67
N ALA A 18 -16.59 6.74 -1.38
CA ALA A 18 -16.35 5.97 -0.16
C ALA A 18 -14.90 5.47 -0.05
N LEU A 19 -14.30 5.04 -1.17
CA LEU A 19 -12.90 4.64 -1.22
C LEU A 19 -11.97 5.81 -0.89
N VAL A 20 -12.21 6.98 -1.48
CA VAL A 20 -11.40 8.19 -1.23
C VAL A 20 -11.55 8.68 0.21
N GLU A 21 -12.74 8.64 0.77
CA GLU A 21 -12.97 8.98 2.19
C GLU A 21 -12.27 8.00 3.14
N SER A 22 -12.12 6.73 2.76
CA SER A 22 -11.32 5.76 3.52
C SER A 22 -9.81 6.01 3.43
N GLY A 23 -9.39 6.93 2.55
CA GLY A 23 -8.00 7.25 2.28
C GLY A 23 -7.37 6.51 1.11
N GLU A 24 -8.19 5.83 0.29
CA GLU A 24 -7.72 5.13 -0.90
C GLU A 24 -7.67 6.06 -2.11
N THR A 25 -6.64 5.89 -2.94
CA THR A 25 -6.54 6.53 -4.25
C THR A 25 -7.33 5.72 -5.28
N VAL A 26 -8.15 6.40 -6.09
CA VAL A 26 -8.87 5.80 -7.21
C VAL A 26 -8.30 6.34 -8.52
N ASP A 27 -7.80 5.44 -9.36
CA ASP A 27 -7.34 5.75 -10.71
C ASP A 27 -8.52 5.68 -11.69
N ILE A 28 -8.62 6.64 -12.59
CA ILE A 28 -9.61 6.67 -13.65
C ILE A 28 -8.92 6.30 -14.95
N ILE A 29 -9.42 5.27 -15.62
CA ILE A 29 -8.79 4.69 -16.81
C ILE A 29 -9.62 4.89 -18.06
N GLU A 30 -8.95 5.07 -19.19
CA GLU A 30 -9.55 5.04 -20.52
C GLU A 30 -8.63 4.24 -21.44
N ARG A 31 -9.17 3.24 -22.14
CA ARG A 31 -8.41 2.37 -23.07
C ARG A 31 -7.15 1.74 -22.45
N GLY A 32 -7.19 1.44 -21.15
CA GLY A 32 -6.08 0.82 -20.40
C GLY A 32 -5.08 1.81 -19.80
N GLU A 33 -5.19 3.10 -20.11
CA GLU A 33 -4.30 4.15 -19.61
C GLU A 33 -4.97 4.95 -18.49
N VAL A 34 -4.18 5.40 -17.51
CA VAL A 34 -4.67 6.27 -16.43
C VAL A 34 -4.79 7.70 -16.96
N VAL A 35 -6.03 8.21 -17.04
CA VAL A 35 -6.32 9.57 -17.53
C VAL A 35 -6.56 10.58 -16.41
N ALA A 36 -7.00 10.11 -15.24
CA ALA A 36 -7.19 10.96 -14.07
C ALA A 36 -7.03 10.15 -12.78
N ARG A 37 -6.98 10.85 -11.64
CA ARG A 37 -6.86 10.25 -10.32
C ARG A 37 -7.65 11.05 -9.29
N ILE A 38 -8.43 10.36 -8.47
CA ILE A 38 -9.13 10.94 -7.33
C ILE A 38 -8.34 10.59 -6.08
N VAL A 39 -7.93 11.61 -5.34
CA VAL A 39 -7.16 11.51 -4.09
C VAL A 39 -7.90 12.17 -2.94
N PRO A 40 -7.65 11.74 -1.68
CA PRO A 40 -8.07 12.51 -0.52
C PRO A 40 -7.48 13.91 -0.57
N VAL A 41 -8.28 14.94 -0.29
CA VAL A 41 -7.82 16.34 -0.32
C VAL A 41 -6.85 16.62 0.84
N ASP A 42 -7.17 16.10 2.02
CA ASP A 42 -6.27 16.16 3.17
C ASP A 42 -5.25 15.02 3.09
N PRO A 43 -3.94 15.32 3.00
CA PRO A 43 -2.89 14.31 2.95
C PRO A 43 -2.88 13.39 4.17
N THR A 44 -3.34 13.85 5.34
CA THR A 44 -3.43 13.00 6.54
C THR A 44 -4.49 11.91 6.41
N HIS A 45 -5.44 12.08 5.50
CA HIS A 45 -6.42 11.05 5.17
C HIS A 45 -5.89 10.04 4.16
N ASP A 46 -4.82 10.33 3.42
CA ASP A 46 -4.21 9.37 2.51
C ASP A 46 -3.59 8.20 3.28
N ARG A 47 -4.07 6.99 2.96
CA ARG A 47 -3.63 5.75 3.61
C ARG A 47 -2.12 5.54 3.48
N ARG A 48 -1.50 5.96 2.38
CA ARG A 48 -0.05 5.84 2.16
C ARG A 48 0.72 6.80 3.05
N VAL A 49 0.25 8.04 3.17
CA VAL A 49 0.86 9.05 4.05
C VAL A 49 0.76 8.58 5.49
N ARG A 50 -0.41 8.08 5.92
CA ARG A 50 -0.57 7.49 7.25
C ARG A 50 0.34 6.29 7.47
N SER A 51 0.41 5.34 6.52
CA SER A 51 1.32 4.20 6.61
C SER A 51 2.79 4.62 6.66
N ALA A 52 3.15 5.71 5.99
CA ALA A 52 4.50 6.25 6.05
C ALA A 52 4.81 6.89 7.42
N ALA A 53 3.87 7.64 7.97
CA ALA A 53 4.02 8.28 9.27
C ALA A 53 4.22 7.27 10.42
N VAL A 54 3.53 6.12 10.38
CA VAL A 54 3.68 5.05 11.38
C VAL A 54 4.81 4.06 11.06
N GLY A 55 5.59 4.30 10.00
CA GLY A 55 6.73 3.45 9.63
C GLY A 55 6.38 2.10 8.97
N HIS A 56 5.11 1.82 8.70
CA HIS A 56 4.68 0.63 7.96
C HIS A 56 5.05 0.69 6.47
N ARG A 57 5.19 1.90 5.92
CA ARG A 57 5.68 2.13 4.56
C ARG A 57 6.83 3.13 4.61
N ARG A 58 7.81 2.97 3.73
CA ARG A 58 8.78 4.03 3.45
C ARG A 58 8.66 4.40 1.98
N PRO A 59 8.62 5.69 1.63
CA PRO A 59 8.76 6.12 0.25
C PRO A 59 10.01 5.46 -0.34
N ALA A 60 9.91 4.99 -1.58
CA ALA A 60 11.11 4.57 -2.29
C ALA A 60 11.99 5.81 -2.48
N PHE A 61 13.26 5.71 -2.08
CA PHE A 61 14.26 6.73 -2.33
C PHE A 61 15.34 6.11 -3.24
N GLY A 62 15.65 6.79 -4.34
CA GLY A 62 16.61 6.30 -5.33
C GLY A 62 16.09 5.17 -6.22
N GLY A 63 16.99 4.61 -7.00
CA GLY A 63 16.71 3.48 -7.88
C GLY A 63 16.72 2.14 -7.15
N ARG A 64 16.46 1.06 -7.89
CA ARG A 64 16.59 -0.32 -7.38
C ARG A 64 17.94 -0.58 -6.66
N PRO A 65 19.10 -0.11 -7.15
CA PRO A 65 20.38 -0.33 -6.46
C PRO A 65 20.40 0.29 -5.06
N ASP A 66 19.89 1.51 -4.91
CA ASP A 66 19.84 2.23 -3.64
C ASP A 66 18.93 1.49 -2.64
N LEU A 67 17.80 1.00 -3.12
CA LEU A 67 16.88 0.19 -2.32
C LEU A 67 17.53 -1.11 -1.83
N LEU A 68 18.29 -1.80 -2.69
CA LEU A 68 18.99 -3.03 -2.30
C LEU A 68 20.10 -2.77 -1.27
N THR A 69 20.85 -1.68 -1.43
CA THR A 69 21.86 -1.24 -0.46
C THR A 69 21.23 -0.99 0.90
N GLU A 70 20.09 -0.29 0.91
CA GLU A 70 19.35 0.01 2.15
C GLU A 70 18.83 -1.25 2.84
N VAL A 71 18.22 -2.17 2.09
CA VAL A 71 17.72 -3.45 2.62
C VAL A 71 18.87 -4.26 3.24
N ARG A 72 20.02 -4.34 2.57
CA ARG A 72 21.20 -5.05 3.10
C ARG A 72 21.72 -4.42 4.38
N ARG A 73 21.84 -3.08 4.41
CA ARG A 73 22.22 -2.32 5.60
C ARG A 73 21.29 -2.63 6.78
N ARG A 74 19.98 -2.64 6.54
CA ARG A 74 19.00 -2.94 7.57
C ARG A 74 19.12 -4.36 8.11
N ILE A 75 19.24 -5.37 7.24
CA ILE A 75 19.40 -6.77 7.65
C ILE A 75 20.67 -6.95 8.50
N ALA A 76 21.75 -6.24 8.17
CA ALA A 76 22.99 -6.29 8.95
C ALA A 76 22.86 -5.65 10.34
N ASN A 77 22.10 -4.55 10.46
CA ASN A 77 21.94 -3.80 11.71
C ASN A 77 20.84 -4.34 12.62
N GLU A 78 19.84 -5.02 12.05
CA GLU A 78 18.65 -5.51 12.74
C GLU A 78 18.42 -6.97 12.30
N PRO A 79 19.27 -7.91 12.77
CA PRO A 79 19.24 -9.29 12.31
C PRO A 79 17.89 -9.92 12.67
N ILE A 80 17.25 -10.50 11.66
CA ILE A 80 15.97 -11.18 11.83
C ILE A 80 16.23 -12.50 12.55
N ASP A 81 15.63 -12.66 13.73
CA ASP A 81 15.60 -13.94 14.42
C ASP A 81 14.68 -14.91 13.68
N ALA A 82 15.29 -15.76 12.85
CA ALA A 82 14.59 -16.76 12.06
C ALA A 82 13.81 -17.77 12.93
N GLY A 83 14.27 -18.04 14.17
CA GLY A 83 13.57 -18.92 15.11
C GLY A 83 12.25 -18.28 15.56
N ARG A 84 12.29 -17.01 15.95
CA ARG A 84 11.10 -16.22 16.32
C ARG A 84 10.11 -16.10 15.16
N VAL A 85 10.60 -15.81 13.95
CA VAL A 85 9.74 -15.71 12.76
C VAL A 85 9.07 -17.04 12.45
N ASN A 86 9.81 -18.16 12.48
CA ASN A 86 9.25 -19.48 12.24
C ASN A 86 8.20 -19.88 13.28
N ALA A 87 8.38 -19.52 14.55
CA ALA A 87 7.39 -19.76 15.59
C ALA A 87 6.09 -18.98 15.33
N ALA A 88 6.19 -17.68 15.02
CA ALA A 88 5.02 -16.84 14.70
C ALA A 88 4.28 -17.32 13.44
N LEU A 89 4.99 -17.77 12.41
CA LEU A 89 4.38 -18.33 11.20
C LEU A 89 3.66 -19.65 11.47
N ARG A 90 4.18 -20.50 12.38
CA ARG A 90 3.49 -21.73 12.79
C ARG A 90 2.22 -21.39 13.56
N GLU A 91 2.27 -20.44 14.48
CA GLU A 91 1.10 -19.99 15.25
C GLU A 91 -0.02 -19.46 14.35
N LEU A 92 0.30 -18.58 13.39
CA LEU A 92 -0.66 -18.11 12.38
C LEU A 92 -1.29 -19.25 11.59
N ARG A 93 -0.46 -20.19 11.10
CA ARG A 93 -0.93 -21.34 10.32
C ARG A 93 -1.83 -22.26 11.13
N ASP A 94 -1.48 -22.48 12.39
CA ASP A 94 -2.21 -23.39 13.27
C ASP A 94 -3.51 -22.74 13.77
N GLY A 95 -3.58 -21.40 13.85
CA GLY A 95 -4.79 -20.63 14.13
C GLY A 95 -5.82 -20.61 12.99
N GLU A 96 -5.41 -20.82 11.74
CA GLU A 96 -6.35 -20.95 10.59
C GLU A 96 -6.98 -22.35 10.46
N ARG A 97 -6.57 -23.32 11.30
CA ARG A 97 -7.12 -24.69 11.31
C ARG A 97 -8.31 -24.90 12.25
N TYR A 98 -8.74 -23.86 12.96
CA TYR A 98 -9.88 -23.88 13.89
C TYR A 98 -10.93 -22.87 13.47
#